data_AF-A0A944EEN8-F1
#
_entry.id   AF-A0A944EEN8-F1
#
_cell.length_a   1.000
_cell.length_b   1.000
_cell.length_c   1.000
_cell.angle_alpha   90.00
_cell.angle_beta   90.00
_cell.angle_gamma   90.00
#
_symmetry.space_group_name_H-M   'P 1'
#
loop_
_entity.id
_entity.type
_entity.pdbx_description
1 polymer ?
#
loop_
_entity_poly.entity_id
_entity_poly.type
_entity_poly.pdbx_seq_one_letter_code
_entity_poly.pdbx_strand_id
1 'polypeptide(L)'
;MNIWLPFRLFAATAVTGLMLTACGGSGGPPTASGSPSAAPGTSSPSQLPATPVPSASAAATPPGTQAPTMPTPGGSAPVLGSGRFQPLWPFATLAEAQAWERDYRSGGHAPWHLDPDQTALSFTQGYLGFRDIGRISSHTVSGPHARIGVALKGPEGGTAAIVHLVRYGTGPDAPWEVVGTDDTTFSLTKPGYGSLARSPMVAGGRITGVDEGIRLQVRQPSSGALLGASCCGSAGGNNQPWKQSVSFSGARDPVLTLVASTGGHIAEVERFTVTAVRTR
;
A
#
# COMPACT_ATOMS: atom_id res chain seq x y z
N MET A 1 4.98 17.56 49.65
CA MET A 1 5.22 19.01 49.58
C MET A 1 4.59 19.52 48.30
N ASN A 2 3.49 20.27 48.48
CA ASN A 2 2.75 20.97 47.42
C ASN A 2 3.60 22.11 46.85
N ILE A 3 3.44 22.45 45.56
CA ILE A 3 3.45 23.80 44.95
C ILE A 3 2.96 23.61 43.49
N TRP A 4 1.70 23.91 43.14
CA TRP A 4 1.10 25.20 42.75
C TRP A 4 1.17 25.48 41.23
N LEU A 5 0.05 25.24 40.53
CA LEU A 5 -0.21 25.72 39.16
C LEU A 5 -0.69 27.18 39.18
N PRO A 6 -0.28 28.03 38.22
CA PRO A 6 -1.03 29.22 37.89
C PRO A 6 -2.04 28.96 36.76
N PHE A 7 -3.32 29.13 37.09
CA PHE A 7 -4.39 29.45 36.15
C PHE A 7 -4.06 30.78 35.45
N ARG A 8 -4.25 30.84 34.13
CA ARG A 8 -4.58 32.11 33.45
C ARG A 8 -5.77 31.91 32.53
N LEU A 9 -6.89 32.48 32.97
CA LEU A 9 -8.01 32.88 32.12
C LEU A 9 -7.53 33.96 31.16
N PHE A 10 -7.88 33.86 29.88
CA PHE A 10 -8.06 35.03 29.04
C PHE A 10 -9.43 34.98 28.37
N ALA A 11 -10.07 36.13 28.41
CA ALA A 11 -11.46 36.38 28.11
C ALA A 11 -11.75 36.39 26.61
N ALA A 12 -13.03 36.16 26.31
CA ALA A 12 -13.64 36.30 25.01
C ALA A 12 -13.75 37.77 24.55
N THR A 13 -13.64 37.98 23.24
CA THR A 13 -14.25 39.12 22.53
C THR A 13 -14.88 38.62 21.23
N ALA A 14 -16.18 38.87 21.12
CA ALA A 14 -16.96 38.79 19.89
C ALA A 14 -16.84 40.10 19.09
N VAL A 15 -17.24 40.07 17.80
CA VAL A 15 -17.91 41.11 16.97
C VAL A 15 -17.57 40.81 15.48
N THR A 16 -18.49 40.27 14.66
CA THR A 16 -19.60 40.85 13.85
C THR A 16 -19.19 41.18 12.39
N GLY A 17 -19.87 40.49 11.45
CA GLY A 17 -20.37 40.91 10.11
C GLY A 17 -19.48 41.69 9.13
N LEU A 18 -19.53 41.36 7.83
CA LEU A 18 -20.53 41.90 6.86
C LEU A 18 -20.21 41.51 5.40
N MET A 19 -21.29 41.29 4.64
CA MET A 19 -21.56 41.46 3.20
C MET A 19 -20.88 40.65 2.08
N LEU A 20 -21.81 40.20 1.22
CA LEU A 20 -21.71 39.74 -0.16
C LEU A 20 -21.16 40.81 -1.11
N THR A 21 -20.43 40.36 -2.14
CA THR A 21 -20.45 40.98 -3.47
C THR A 21 -20.36 39.92 -4.56
N ALA A 22 -21.40 39.87 -5.39
CA ALA A 22 -21.50 39.11 -6.62
C ALA A 22 -21.30 40.05 -7.82
N CYS A 23 -20.47 39.65 -8.77
CA CYS A 23 -20.44 40.08 -10.17
C CYS A 23 -19.97 38.83 -10.95
N GLY A 24 -20.66 38.26 -11.94
CA GLY A 24 -21.51 38.85 -12.96
C GLY A 24 -20.67 39.19 -14.19
N GLY A 25 -20.59 38.29 -15.18
CA GLY A 25 -19.82 38.52 -16.41
C GLY A 25 -19.93 37.40 -17.45
N SER A 26 -21.00 37.44 -18.23
CA SER A 26 -21.28 36.59 -19.39
C SER A 26 -20.48 37.01 -20.63
N GLY A 27 -19.99 36.05 -21.42
CA GLY A 27 -19.41 36.25 -22.75
C GLY A 27 -19.52 34.96 -23.58
N GLY A 28 -20.19 35.01 -24.73
CA GLY A 28 -20.88 33.87 -25.37
C GLY A 28 -20.09 32.99 -26.36
N PRO A 29 -20.73 31.94 -26.90
CA PRO A 29 -20.34 31.22 -28.13
C PRO A 29 -21.10 31.83 -29.35
N PRO A 30 -20.96 31.40 -30.64
CA PRO A 30 -20.47 30.10 -31.16
C PRO A 30 -19.66 30.19 -32.49
N THR A 31 -19.58 29.06 -33.22
CA THR A 31 -19.10 28.81 -34.61
C THR A 31 -17.63 28.42 -34.77
N ALA A 32 -17.22 27.44 -35.58
CA ALA A 32 -17.89 26.42 -36.38
C ALA A 32 -16.86 25.36 -36.86
N SER A 33 -17.38 24.23 -37.35
CA SER A 33 -16.84 23.39 -38.44
C SER A 33 -15.64 22.47 -38.19
N GLY A 34 -15.88 21.16 -38.38
CA GLY A 34 -14.82 20.22 -38.73
C GLY A 34 -15.07 18.75 -38.40
N SER A 35 -16.17 18.14 -38.85
CA SER A 35 -16.23 16.68 -39.07
C SER A 35 -15.91 16.38 -40.52
N PRO A 36 -15.17 15.30 -40.80
CA PRO A 36 -15.65 14.38 -41.81
C PRO A 36 -15.80 12.96 -41.25
N SER A 37 -17.01 12.46 -41.48
CA SER A 37 -17.38 11.06 -41.49
C SER A 37 -16.80 10.40 -42.75
N ALA A 38 -16.18 9.23 -42.60
CA ALA A 38 -15.98 8.29 -43.69
C ALA A 38 -16.27 6.87 -43.19
N ALA A 39 -17.14 6.20 -43.93
CA ALA A 39 -17.78 4.92 -43.65
C ALA A 39 -16.87 3.73 -44.08
N PRO A 40 -17.32 2.46 -43.89
CA PRO A 40 -16.46 1.28 -43.73
C PRO A 40 -16.08 0.59 -45.04
N GLY A 41 -14.86 0.04 -45.09
CA GLY A 41 -14.43 -0.89 -46.13
C GLY A 41 -14.58 -2.33 -45.68
N THR A 42 -15.53 -3.04 -46.28
CA THR A 42 -15.70 -4.50 -46.19
C THR A 42 -15.06 -5.14 -47.41
N SER A 43 -14.20 -6.14 -47.23
CA SER A 43 -13.92 -7.13 -48.27
C SER A 43 -13.46 -8.45 -47.63
N SER A 44 -14.13 -9.51 -48.05
CA SER A 44 -14.06 -10.89 -47.56
C SER A 44 -13.21 -11.75 -48.54
N PRO A 45 -13.26 -13.09 -48.49
CA PRO A 45 -12.14 -13.98 -48.16
C PRO A 45 -11.38 -14.54 -49.37
N SER A 46 -10.25 -15.21 -49.12
CA SER A 46 -9.65 -16.13 -50.11
C SER A 46 -9.22 -17.45 -49.44
N GLN A 47 -9.60 -18.55 -50.08
CA GLN A 47 -9.54 -19.94 -49.60
C GLN A 47 -8.60 -20.77 -50.50
N LEU A 48 -7.80 -21.64 -49.86
CA LEU A 48 -7.27 -22.96 -50.30
C LEU A 48 -6.21 -23.00 -51.45
N PRO A 49 -5.35 -24.05 -51.56
CA PRO A 49 -5.55 -25.45 -51.17
C PRO A 49 -4.39 -26.17 -50.43
N ALA A 50 -4.57 -27.49 -50.24
CA ALA A 50 -3.92 -28.40 -49.28
C ALA A 50 -2.76 -29.27 -49.82
N THR A 51 -1.91 -29.74 -48.87
CA THR A 51 -1.14 -31.03 -48.79
C THR A 51 -0.10 -31.39 -49.87
N PRO A 52 1.06 -32.02 -49.54
CA PRO A 52 1.13 -33.32 -48.85
C PRO A 52 2.24 -33.53 -47.78
N VAL A 53 2.09 -34.66 -47.08
CA VAL A 53 2.96 -35.28 -46.06
C VAL A 53 4.17 -35.97 -46.70
N PRO A 54 5.30 -36.10 -45.99
CA PRO A 54 5.95 -37.42 -45.93
C PRO A 54 6.33 -37.89 -44.51
N SER A 55 6.39 -39.21 -44.42
CA SER A 55 6.60 -40.09 -43.27
C SER A 55 7.96 -40.00 -42.57
N ALA A 56 7.97 -40.59 -41.38
CA ALA A 56 9.01 -40.69 -40.38
C ALA A 56 10.38 -41.24 -40.81
N SER A 57 11.42 -40.81 -40.10
CA SER A 57 12.60 -41.63 -39.83
C SER A 57 13.04 -41.40 -38.38
N ALA A 58 13.05 -42.48 -37.59
CA ALA A 58 13.61 -42.53 -36.26
C ALA A 58 15.15 -42.50 -36.33
N ALA A 59 15.79 -41.78 -35.40
CA ALA A 59 17.21 -41.93 -35.09
C ALA A 59 17.46 -41.58 -33.61
N ALA A 60 18.45 -42.25 -33.06
CA ALA A 60 18.61 -42.62 -31.66
C ALA A 60 18.99 -41.48 -30.68
N THR A 61 18.65 -41.73 -29.42
CA THR A 61 18.93 -40.99 -28.19
C THR A 61 20.43 -40.91 -27.86
N PRO A 62 20.95 -39.75 -27.43
CA PRO A 62 22.05 -39.65 -26.47
C PRO A 62 21.51 -39.36 -25.05
N PRO A 63 22.09 -39.95 -23.99
CA PRO A 63 21.67 -39.69 -22.62
C PRO A 63 22.34 -38.41 -22.09
N GLY A 64 21.57 -37.55 -21.42
CA GLY A 64 22.14 -36.54 -20.53
C GLY A 64 21.40 -35.22 -20.49
N THR A 65 21.10 -34.80 -19.26
CA THR A 65 20.55 -33.50 -18.83
C THR A 65 19.02 -33.45 -18.77
N GLN A 66 18.49 -33.80 -17.60
CA GLN A 66 17.13 -33.43 -17.20
C GLN A 66 16.97 -31.92 -17.37
N ALA A 67 15.98 -31.50 -18.16
CA ALA A 67 15.49 -30.13 -18.11
C ALA A 67 15.02 -29.84 -16.67
N PRO A 68 15.37 -28.69 -16.08
CA PRO A 68 14.93 -28.37 -14.74
C PRO A 68 13.40 -28.32 -14.72
N THR A 69 12.81 -29.25 -13.98
CA THR A 69 11.37 -29.27 -13.72
C THR A 69 11.03 -27.97 -13.02
N MET A 70 10.37 -27.05 -13.72
CA MET A 70 9.81 -25.85 -13.11
C MET A 70 8.85 -26.31 -12.00
N PRO A 71 9.05 -25.89 -10.73
CA PRO A 71 8.11 -26.22 -9.68
C PRO A 71 6.75 -25.63 -10.06
N THR A 72 5.74 -26.49 -10.13
CA THR A 72 4.35 -26.05 -10.09
C THR A 72 4.19 -25.15 -8.85
N PRO A 73 3.60 -23.94 -8.95
CA PRO A 73 3.27 -23.15 -7.77
C PRO A 73 2.20 -23.92 -6.98
N GLY A 74 2.63 -24.78 -6.07
CA GLY A 74 1.77 -25.31 -5.03
C GLY A 74 1.35 -24.13 -4.17
N GLY A 75 0.05 -23.93 -4.02
CA GLY A 75 -0.56 -22.92 -3.14
C GLY A 75 -0.09 -23.15 -1.71
N SER A 76 1.10 -22.66 -1.39
CA SER A 76 1.65 -22.69 -0.06
C SER A 76 0.88 -21.69 0.75
N ALA A 77 0.27 -22.14 1.85
CA ALA A 77 -0.33 -21.25 2.82
C ALA A 77 0.73 -20.17 3.18
N PRO A 78 0.37 -18.88 3.16
CA PRO A 78 1.34 -17.83 3.43
C PRO A 78 1.99 -18.06 4.79
N VAL A 79 3.30 -17.86 4.81
CA VAL A 79 4.09 -17.99 6.02
C VAL A 79 3.60 -16.93 7.00
N LEU A 80 3.08 -17.38 8.14
CA LEU A 80 2.78 -16.49 9.25
C LEU A 80 4.11 -16.01 9.85
N GLY A 81 4.15 -14.74 10.23
CA GLY A 81 5.24 -14.12 10.98
C GLY A 81 5.41 -14.76 12.37
N SER A 82 6.23 -14.13 13.21
CA SER A 82 6.22 -14.49 14.63
C SER A 82 4.86 -14.11 15.21
N GLY A 83 4.05 -15.11 15.56
CA GLY A 83 2.64 -14.93 15.90
C GLY A 83 1.73 -15.03 14.67
N ARG A 84 0.41 -14.96 14.87
CA ARG A 84 -0.60 -15.12 13.80
C ARG A 84 -0.65 -13.94 12.80
N PHE A 85 0.46 -13.21 12.62
CA PHE A 85 0.55 -12.03 11.77
C PHE A 85 1.02 -12.39 10.37
N GLN A 86 0.54 -11.65 9.38
CA GLN A 86 0.98 -11.74 8.01
C GLN A 86 2.12 -10.73 7.76
N PRO A 87 3.36 -11.17 7.52
CA PRO A 87 4.45 -10.29 7.08
C PRO A 87 4.07 -9.54 5.79
N LEU A 88 4.32 -8.24 5.75
CA LEU A 88 4.05 -7.38 4.59
C LEU A 88 5.29 -6.87 3.90
N TRP A 89 6.34 -6.54 4.66
CA TRP A 89 7.55 -5.88 4.21
C TRP A 89 8.57 -5.87 5.37
N PRO A 90 9.88 -6.05 5.14
CA PRO A 90 10.55 -6.10 3.83
C PRO A 90 10.63 -7.47 3.18
N PHE A 91 10.36 -8.55 3.91
CA PHE A 91 10.57 -9.90 3.39
C PHE A 91 9.24 -10.52 2.97
N ALA A 92 9.18 -11.05 1.74
CA ALA A 92 8.01 -11.79 1.28
C ALA A 92 7.92 -13.16 1.96
N THR A 93 9.05 -13.71 2.42
CA THR A 93 9.12 -15.03 3.07
C THR A 93 10.09 -15.08 4.25
N LEU A 94 9.89 -16.04 5.15
CA LEU A 94 10.80 -16.28 6.28
C LEU A 94 12.19 -16.72 5.81
N ALA A 95 12.25 -17.43 4.67
CA ALA A 95 13.51 -17.86 4.09
C ALA A 95 14.37 -16.67 3.66
N GLU A 96 13.75 -15.61 3.13
CA GLU A 96 14.44 -14.35 2.79
C GLU A 96 14.94 -13.63 4.04
N ALA A 97 14.12 -13.53 5.09
CA ALA A 97 14.54 -12.93 6.36
C ALA A 97 15.72 -13.70 7.00
N GLN A 98 15.68 -15.03 6.98
CA GLN A 98 16.76 -15.88 7.47
C GLN A 98 18.02 -15.81 6.61
N ALA A 99 17.87 -15.62 5.28
CA ALA A 99 19.00 -15.38 4.39
C ALA A 99 19.68 -14.07 4.74
N TRP A 100 18.89 -12.99 4.87
CA TRP A 100 19.41 -11.71 5.33
C TRP A 100 20.11 -11.82 6.69
N GLU A 101 19.53 -12.54 7.65
CA GLU A 101 20.11 -12.74 8.99
C GLU A 101 21.48 -13.44 8.94
N ARG A 102 21.65 -14.44 8.05
CA ARG A 102 22.95 -15.10 7.82
C ARG A 102 23.97 -14.14 7.20
N ASP A 103 23.54 -13.41 6.18
CA ASP A 103 24.41 -12.45 5.49
C ASP A 103 24.86 -11.34 6.44
N TYR A 104 23.94 -10.79 7.25
CA TYR A 104 24.22 -9.79 8.27
C TYR A 104 25.32 -10.24 9.24
N ARG A 105 25.25 -11.47 9.76
CA ARG A 105 26.27 -12.03 10.67
C ARG A 105 27.64 -12.21 10.03
N SER A 106 27.69 -12.40 8.71
CA SER A 106 28.94 -12.53 7.96
C SER A 106 29.59 -11.18 7.61
N GLY A 107 29.08 -10.07 8.14
CA GLY A 107 29.54 -8.70 7.85
C GLY A 107 28.62 -7.95 6.87
N GLY A 108 27.36 -8.35 6.78
CA GLY A 108 26.39 -7.89 5.79
C GLY A 108 25.90 -6.45 5.95
N HIS A 109 25.11 -6.03 4.97
CA HIS A 109 24.59 -4.67 4.79
C HIS A 109 23.15 -4.54 5.35
N ALA A 110 22.63 -3.30 5.37
CA ALA A 110 21.26 -2.97 5.81
C ALA A 110 20.96 -3.26 7.31
N PRO A 111 21.76 -2.72 8.26
CA PRO A 111 21.50 -2.87 9.70
C PRO A 111 20.15 -2.29 10.15
N TRP A 112 19.52 -1.45 9.32
CA TRP A 112 18.23 -0.86 9.58
C TRP A 112 17.11 -1.90 9.79
N HIS A 113 17.25 -3.12 9.28
CA HIS A 113 16.30 -4.21 9.55
C HIS A 113 16.21 -4.60 11.04
N LEU A 114 17.22 -4.26 11.86
CA LEU A 114 17.19 -4.50 13.32
C LEU A 114 16.63 -3.33 14.12
N ASP A 115 16.47 -2.18 13.48
CA ASP A 115 15.96 -0.94 14.06
C ASP A 115 14.50 -0.75 13.63
N PRO A 116 13.54 -0.75 14.57
CA PRO A 116 12.12 -0.64 14.23
C PRO A 116 11.75 0.75 13.67
N ASP A 117 12.46 1.80 14.09
CA ASP A 117 12.21 3.17 13.65
C ASP A 117 12.67 3.34 12.20
N GLN A 118 13.88 2.88 11.90
CA GLN A 118 14.41 2.91 10.53
C GLN A 118 13.62 1.99 9.59
N THR A 119 13.15 0.84 10.07
CA THR A 119 12.27 -0.04 9.30
C THR A 119 10.94 0.64 8.98
N ALA A 120 10.29 1.29 9.96
CA ALA A 120 9.03 2.00 9.76
C ALA A 120 9.17 3.18 8.76
N LEU A 121 10.26 3.95 8.86
CA LEU A 121 10.55 5.04 7.91
C LEU A 121 10.87 4.51 6.51
N SER A 122 11.63 3.43 6.40
CA SER A 122 11.98 2.79 5.12
C SER A 122 10.74 2.20 4.43
N PHE A 123 9.84 1.58 5.19
CA PHE A 123 8.53 1.16 4.70
C PHE A 123 7.72 2.35 4.17
N THR A 124 7.61 3.42 4.95
CA THR A 124 6.77 4.56 4.63
C THR A 124 7.29 5.36 3.44
N GLN A 125 8.58 5.69 3.43
CA GLN A 125 9.18 6.49 2.36
C GLN A 125 9.54 5.63 1.15
N GLY A 126 10.21 4.50 1.37
CA GLY A 126 10.72 3.64 0.32
C GLY A 126 9.61 2.85 -0.35
N TYR A 127 8.93 1.98 0.42
CA TYR A 127 7.96 1.03 -0.13
C TYR A 127 6.60 1.67 -0.46
N LEU A 128 6.06 2.53 0.40
CA LEU A 128 4.80 3.24 0.13
C LEU A 128 5.00 4.49 -0.76
N GLY A 129 6.20 5.07 -0.74
CA GLY A 129 6.50 6.28 -1.52
C GLY A 129 6.09 7.58 -0.85
N PHE A 130 5.68 7.58 0.42
CA PHE A 130 5.20 8.78 1.13
C PHE A 130 6.39 9.61 1.65
N ARG A 131 7.03 10.36 0.75
CA ARG A 131 8.33 11.03 0.99
C ARG A 131 8.26 12.17 2.02
N ASP A 132 7.09 12.74 2.25
CA ASP A 132 6.88 13.81 3.23
C ASP A 132 6.74 13.28 4.66
N ILE A 133 6.46 11.99 4.83
CA ILE A 133 6.39 11.34 6.15
C ILE A 133 7.79 10.82 6.50
N GLY A 134 8.48 11.51 7.42
CA GLY A 134 9.90 11.25 7.66
C GLY A 134 10.42 11.46 9.05
N ARG A 135 9.51 11.53 10.03
CA ARG A 135 9.84 11.70 11.44
C ARG A 135 9.14 10.63 12.25
N ILE A 136 9.78 10.16 13.32
CA ILE A 136 9.17 9.33 14.36
C ILE A 136 8.42 10.25 15.33
N SER A 137 7.13 10.02 15.52
CA SER A 137 6.30 10.76 16.49
C SER A 137 6.08 10.00 17.80
N SER A 138 6.19 8.67 17.77
CA SER A 138 6.12 7.82 18.97
C SER A 138 6.86 6.52 18.75
N HIS A 139 7.39 5.95 19.83
CA HIS A 139 8.11 4.68 19.82
C HIS A 139 7.62 3.82 20.99
N THR A 140 7.27 2.56 20.72
CA THR A 140 7.02 1.57 21.78
C THR A 140 7.45 0.19 21.30
N VAL A 141 8.37 -0.44 22.03
CA VAL A 141 8.81 -1.83 21.80
C VAL A 141 8.45 -2.67 23.01
N SER A 142 7.81 -3.81 22.79
CA SER A 142 7.41 -4.76 23.83
C SER A 142 7.54 -6.18 23.31
N GLY A 143 8.54 -6.90 23.83
CA GLY A 143 8.87 -8.25 23.39
C GLY A 143 9.10 -8.31 21.87
N PRO A 144 8.38 -9.18 21.13
CA PRO A 144 8.53 -9.31 19.69
C PRO A 144 7.75 -8.27 18.89
N HIS A 145 7.17 -7.24 19.50
CA HIS A 145 6.35 -6.23 18.83
C HIS A 145 6.93 -4.81 18.97
N ALA A 146 6.75 -4.00 17.92
CA ALA A 146 6.99 -2.57 17.95
C ALA A 146 5.80 -1.80 17.36
N ARG A 147 5.44 -0.67 17.96
CA ARG A 147 4.45 0.29 17.45
C ARG A 147 5.15 1.62 17.27
N ILE A 148 5.35 2.01 16.03
CA ILE A 148 6.13 3.19 15.66
C ILE A 148 5.22 4.20 14.99
N GLY A 149 5.02 5.34 15.64
CA GLY A 149 4.29 6.47 15.07
C GLY A 149 5.17 7.17 14.06
N VAL A 150 4.67 7.36 12.85
CA VAL A 150 5.34 8.14 11.80
C VAL A 150 4.55 9.41 11.51
N ALA A 151 5.24 10.50 11.22
CA ALA A 151 4.64 11.81 10.99
C ALA A 151 5.34 12.57 9.85
N LEU A 152 4.68 13.61 9.37
CA LEU A 152 5.24 14.57 8.42
C LEU A 152 6.57 15.13 8.92
N LYS A 153 7.46 15.46 7.98
CA LYS A 153 8.67 16.25 8.20
C LYS A 153 8.29 17.66 8.66
N GLY A 154 9.13 18.25 9.51
CA GLY A 154 8.90 19.58 10.08
C GLY A 154 8.26 19.53 11.47
N PRO A 155 8.10 20.67 12.15
CA PRO A 155 7.56 20.73 13.50
C PRO A 155 6.05 20.48 13.53
N GLU A 156 5.37 20.85 12.45
CA GLU A 156 3.91 20.74 12.30
C GLU A 156 3.44 19.29 12.08
N GLY A 157 2.14 19.08 12.28
CA GLY A 157 1.45 17.83 11.94
C GLY A 157 1.43 16.78 13.05
N GLY A 158 0.33 16.04 13.10
CA GLY A 158 0.15 14.89 14.00
C GLY A 158 0.77 13.61 13.44
N THR A 159 0.60 12.51 14.18
CA THR A 159 0.94 11.16 13.70
C THR A 159 0.10 10.81 12.47
N ALA A 160 0.78 10.47 11.37
CA ALA A 160 0.16 10.06 10.11
C ALA A 160 -0.35 8.61 10.17
N ALA A 161 0.41 7.74 10.81
CA ALA A 161 0.06 6.34 11.08
C ALA A 161 0.88 5.79 12.26
N ILE A 162 0.36 4.75 12.90
CA ILE A 162 1.14 3.92 13.84
C ILE A 162 1.44 2.61 13.12
N VAL A 163 2.69 2.41 12.71
CA VAL A 163 3.15 1.21 12.02
C VAL A 163 3.37 0.10 13.05
N HIS A 164 2.73 -1.05 12.85
CA HIS A 164 2.91 -2.24 13.67
C HIS A 164 3.96 -3.14 13.03
N LEU A 165 5.03 -3.41 13.78
CA LEU A 165 6.10 -4.32 13.39
C LEU A 165 6.18 -5.50 14.35
N VAL A 166 6.66 -6.63 13.84
CA VAL A 166 7.01 -7.81 14.63
C VAL A 166 8.41 -8.30 14.28
N ARG A 167 9.10 -8.92 15.24
CA ARG A 167 10.33 -9.67 14.94
C ARG A 167 9.97 -10.85 14.05
N TYR A 168 10.66 -11.06 12.93
CA TYR A 168 10.38 -12.16 11.99
C TYR A 168 11.47 -13.22 12.04
N GLY A 169 11.19 -14.32 12.73
CA GLY A 169 12.16 -15.36 13.04
C GLY A 169 12.35 -15.52 14.55
N THR A 170 13.16 -16.52 14.93
CA THR A 170 13.38 -16.90 16.34
C THR A 170 14.78 -16.58 16.85
N GLY A 171 15.68 -16.11 15.97
CA GLY A 171 17.04 -15.75 16.33
C GLY A 171 17.13 -14.40 17.07
N PRO A 172 18.24 -14.13 17.77
CA PRO A 172 18.47 -12.84 18.43
C PRO A 172 18.53 -11.66 17.45
N ASP A 173 18.91 -11.95 16.20
CA ASP A 173 19.00 -10.99 15.10
C ASP A 173 17.78 -11.06 14.18
N ALA A 174 16.65 -11.62 14.63
CA ALA A 174 15.43 -11.66 13.83
C ALA A 174 15.05 -10.22 13.41
N PRO A 175 14.92 -9.92 12.11
CA PRO A 175 14.64 -8.57 11.64
C PRO A 175 13.23 -8.11 12.02
N TRP A 176 12.98 -6.81 11.97
CA TRP A 176 11.63 -6.25 12.05
C TRP A 176 10.91 -6.36 10.70
N GLU A 177 9.65 -6.72 10.80
CA GLU A 177 8.75 -6.91 9.67
C GLU A 177 7.47 -6.13 9.95
N VAL A 178 7.08 -5.28 9.01
CA VAL A 178 5.80 -4.58 9.05
C VAL A 178 4.69 -5.60 8.87
N VAL A 179 3.70 -5.55 9.73
CA VAL A 179 2.53 -6.44 9.67
C VAL A 179 1.23 -5.69 9.46
N GLY A 180 1.22 -4.36 9.58
CA GLY A 180 0.04 -3.54 9.43
C GLY A 180 0.23 -2.16 10.04
N THR A 181 -0.87 -1.43 10.19
CA THR A 181 -0.93 -0.24 11.05
C THR A 181 -2.02 -0.40 12.11
N ASP A 182 -1.81 0.22 13.26
CA ASP A 182 -2.89 0.39 14.23
C ASP A 182 -3.82 1.51 13.74
N ASP A 183 -5.12 1.22 13.71
CA ASP A 183 -6.15 2.17 13.31
C ASP A 183 -6.26 3.29 14.35
N THR A 184 -6.36 4.53 13.87
CA THR A 184 -6.51 5.72 14.72
C THR A 184 -7.81 6.44 14.36
N THR A 185 -7.72 7.71 13.98
CA THR A 185 -8.82 8.48 13.41
C THR A 185 -9.09 8.10 11.95
N PHE A 186 -8.27 7.27 11.31
CA PHE A 186 -8.46 6.73 9.95
C PHE A 186 -8.17 5.24 10.00
N SER A 187 -9.13 4.43 9.58
CA SER A 187 -9.09 2.98 9.69
C SER A 187 -9.38 2.27 8.38
N LEU A 188 -8.79 1.07 8.26
CA LEU A 188 -8.97 0.15 7.14
C LEU A 188 -9.31 -1.24 7.68
N THR A 189 -10.60 -1.46 7.89
CA THR A 189 -11.13 -2.69 8.50
C THR A 189 -11.73 -3.65 7.48
N LYS A 190 -11.93 -3.18 6.24
CA LYS A 190 -12.40 -3.99 5.12
C LYS A 190 -11.39 -3.93 3.97
N PRO A 191 -10.99 -5.08 3.41
CA PRO A 191 -11.29 -6.42 3.92
C PRO A 191 -10.54 -6.68 5.24
N GLY A 192 -10.94 -7.73 5.98
CA GLY A 192 -10.32 -8.04 7.26
C GLY A 192 -8.84 -8.46 7.09
N TYR A 193 -8.04 -8.26 8.13
CA TYR A 193 -6.64 -8.65 8.15
C TYR A 193 -6.43 -10.12 7.76
N GLY A 194 -5.51 -10.39 6.82
CA GLY A 194 -5.21 -11.74 6.34
C GLY A 194 -6.34 -12.39 5.53
N SER A 195 -7.39 -11.65 5.15
CA SER A 195 -8.46 -12.18 4.31
C SER A 195 -7.99 -12.41 2.87
N LEU A 196 -8.70 -13.28 2.13
CA LEU A 196 -8.43 -13.51 0.71
C LEU A 196 -8.86 -12.30 -0.12
N ALA A 197 -7.93 -11.73 -0.88
CA ALA A 197 -8.19 -10.70 -1.85
C ALA A 197 -8.67 -11.31 -3.18
N ARG A 198 -9.61 -10.62 -3.81
CA ARG A 198 -10.01 -10.85 -5.20
C ARG A 198 -10.12 -9.50 -5.89
N SER A 199 -9.83 -9.45 -7.18
CA SER A 199 -9.97 -8.24 -7.97
C SER A 199 -11.34 -8.25 -8.69
N PRO A 200 -12.12 -7.15 -8.64
CA PRO A 200 -11.91 -5.96 -7.81
C PRO A 200 -12.15 -6.24 -6.32
N MET A 201 -11.43 -5.50 -5.47
CA MET A 201 -11.54 -5.58 -4.02
C MET A 201 -12.21 -4.33 -3.44
N VAL A 202 -13.14 -4.54 -2.52
CA VAL A 202 -13.76 -3.45 -1.75
C VAL A 202 -12.93 -3.18 -0.50
N ALA A 203 -12.40 -1.97 -0.41
CA ALA A 203 -11.78 -1.44 0.79
C ALA A 203 -12.76 -0.56 1.59
N GLY A 204 -12.58 -0.45 2.90
CA GLY A 204 -13.38 0.45 3.72
C GLY A 204 -12.99 0.46 5.19
N GLY A 205 -13.56 1.41 5.91
CA GLY A 205 -13.32 1.60 7.33
C GLY A 205 -14.01 2.85 7.82
N ARG A 206 -13.35 3.59 8.71
CA ARG A 206 -13.88 4.85 9.29
C ARG A 206 -12.84 5.95 9.20
N ILE A 207 -13.29 7.19 9.14
CA ILE A 207 -12.43 8.36 9.08
C ILE A 207 -13.03 9.53 9.88
N THR A 208 -12.18 10.21 10.62
CA THR A 208 -12.43 11.53 11.19
C THR A 208 -11.56 12.53 10.46
N GLY A 209 -12.14 13.59 9.89
CA GLY A 209 -11.43 14.59 9.08
C GLY A 209 -12.40 15.51 8.36
N VAL A 210 -11.91 16.51 7.64
CA VAL A 210 -12.75 17.41 6.84
C VAL A 210 -12.39 17.20 5.37
N ASP A 211 -13.40 16.90 4.54
CA ASP A 211 -13.29 16.80 3.07
C ASP A 211 -12.07 16.02 2.56
N GLU A 212 -11.92 14.79 3.05
CA GLU A 212 -10.81 13.88 2.80
C GLU A 212 -10.98 13.15 1.45
N GLY A 213 -9.95 13.20 0.61
CA GLY A 213 -9.87 12.45 -0.64
C GLY A 213 -9.13 11.14 -0.46
N ILE A 214 -9.85 10.03 -0.26
CA ILE A 214 -9.22 8.73 -0.03
C ILE A 214 -8.63 8.17 -1.34
N ARG A 215 -7.33 7.82 -1.29
CA ARG A 215 -6.61 7.10 -2.33
C ARG A 215 -6.34 5.67 -1.87
N LEU A 216 -6.60 4.70 -2.74
CA LEU A 216 -6.25 3.30 -2.51
C LEU A 216 -5.08 2.87 -3.38
N GLN A 217 -4.22 2.05 -2.82
CA GLN A 217 -3.13 1.38 -3.55
C GLN A 217 -3.06 -0.10 -3.13
N VAL A 218 -2.73 -0.96 -4.09
CA VAL A 218 -2.39 -2.37 -3.86
C VAL A 218 -0.95 -2.58 -4.27
N ARG A 219 -0.14 -3.11 -3.35
CA ARG A 219 1.31 -3.31 -3.50
C ARG A 219 1.72 -4.72 -3.09
N GLN A 220 2.93 -5.12 -3.49
CA GLN A 220 3.59 -6.33 -3.00
C GLN A 220 5.12 -6.07 -2.92
N PRO A 221 5.86 -6.69 -1.99
CA PRO A 221 7.30 -6.51 -1.86
C PRO A 221 8.10 -6.79 -3.13
N SER A 222 7.73 -7.82 -3.90
CA SER A 222 8.48 -8.22 -5.11
C SER A 222 8.33 -7.26 -6.31
N SER A 223 7.58 -6.16 -6.18
CA SER A 223 7.34 -5.18 -7.23
C SER A 223 7.50 -3.75 -6.73
N GLY A 224 8.32 -2.95 -7.43
CA GLY A 224 8.36 -1.50 -7.23
C GLY A 224 7.15 -0.76 -7.81
N ALA A 225 6.41 -1.38 -8.74
CA ALA A 225 5.22 -0.81 -9.35
C ALA A 225 3.94 -1.17 -8.57
N LEU A 226 2.95 -0.26 -8.59
CA LEU A 226 1.60 -0.51 -8.07
C LEU A 226 0.90 -1.63 -8.85
N LEU A 227 0.27 -2.55 -8.15
CA LEU A 227 -0.58 -3.59 -8.77
C LEU A 227 -1.98 -3.07 -9.11
N GLY A 228 -2.40 -2.02 -8.40
CA GLY A 228 -3.69 -1.38 -8.55
C GLY A 228 -3.75 -0.07 -7.77
N ALA A 229 -4.53 0.88 -8.28
CA ALA A 229 -4.78 2.14 -7.61
C ALA A 229 -6.22 2.58 -7.87
N SER A 230 -6.80 3.33 -6.94
CA SER A 230 -8.13 3.92 -7.09
C SER A 230 -8.15 5.27 -6.39
N CYS A 231 -8.75 6.26 -7.04
CA CYS A 231 -8.89 7.62 -6.52
C CYS A 231 -10.24 8.19 -7.00
N CYS A 232 -10.83 9.18 -6.34
CA CYS A 232 -10.55 9.64 -4.98
C CYS A 232 -11.88 9.58 -4.25
N GLY A 233 -12.03 8.63 -3.32
CA GLY A 233 -13.28 8.45 -2.60
C GLY A 233 -13.47 9.59 -1.61
N SER A 234 -14.49 10.42 -1.82
CA SER A 234 -14.85 11.47 -0.88
C SER A 234 -15.24 10.86 0.46
N ALA A 235 -14.61 11.33 1.53
CA ALA A 235 -14.95 10.97 2.89
C ALA A 235 -14.67 12.15 3.83
N GLY A 236 -15.14 12.09 5.06
CA GLY A 236 -15.00 13.21 6.00
C GLY A 236 -16.14 13.23 7.01
N GLY A 237 -16.03 14.09 8.01
CA GLY A 237 -16.89 14.15 9.18
C GLY A 237 -16.24 13.50 10.41
N ASN A 238 -17.01 13.32 11.48
CA ASN A 238 -16.53 12.68 12.70
C ASN A 238 -16.81 11.18 12.66
N ASN A 239 -15.74 10.37 12.60
CA ASN A 239 -15.79 8.92 12.61
C ASN A 239 -16.78 8.37 11.56
N GLN A 240 -16.81 8.92 10.35
CA GLN A 240 -17.74 8.51 9.30
C GLN A 240 -17.27 7.26 8.57
N PRO A 241 -18.17 6.37 8.13
CA PRO A 241 -17.79 5.22 7.33
C PRO A 241 -17.33 5.65 5.94
N TRP A 242 -16.38 4.93 5.37
CA TRP A 242 -15.96 5.11 3.99
C TRP A 242 -15.82 3.74 3.31
N LYS A 243 -15.99 3.73 1.99
CA LYS A 243 -15.85 2.53 1.16
C LYS A 243 -15.46 2.91 -0.26
N GLN A 244 -14.54 2.16 -0.85
CA GLN A 244 -14.09 2.35 -2.23
C GLN A 244 -13.64 1.02 -2.83
N SER A 245 -13.76 0.89 -4.16
CA SER A 245 -13.32 -0.30 -4.89
C SER A 245 -11.97 -0.05 -5.56
N VAL A 246 -11.09 -1.05 -5.54
CA VAL A 246 -9.81 -1.04 -6.25
C VAL A 246 -9.65 -2.33 -7.04
N SER A 247 -9.40 -2.19 -8.34
CA SER A 247 -8.97 -3.29 -9.19
C SER A 247 -7.46 -3.41 -9.14
N PHE A 248 -6.96 -4.64 -9.11
CA PHE A 248 -5.53 -4.94 -9.19
C PHE A 248 -5.27 -6.15 -10.08
N SER A 249 -4.05 -6.28 -10.59
CA SER A 249 -3.63 -7.42 -11.40
C SER A 249 -2.13 -7.69 -11.25
N GLY A 250 -1.63 -8.81 -11.77
CA GLY A 250 -0.19 -9.11 -11.76
C GLY A 250 0.40 -9.48 -10.40
N ALA A 251 -0.44 -9.80 -9.41
CA ALA A 251 0.01 -10.27 -8.11
C ALA A 251 0.82 -11.58 -8.23
N ARG A 252 1.97 -11.63 -7.57
CA ARG A 252 2.89 -12.79 -7.53
C ARG A 252 3.18 -13.25 -6.11
N ASP A 253 3.10 -12.34 -5.15
CA ASP A 253 3.36 -12.65 -3.75
C ASP A 253 2.11 -13.28 -3.11
N PRO A 254 2.29 -14.15 -2.11
CA PRO A 254 1.17 -14.75 -1.37
C PRO A 254 0.39 -13.71 -0.53
N VAL A 255 0.97 -12.52 -0.35
CA VAL A 255 0.46 -11.42 0.46
C VAL A 255 0.56 -10.13 -0.32
N LEU A 256 -0.48 -9.31 -0.23
CA LEU A 256 -0.51 -7.95 -0.75
C LEU A 256 -0.69 -6.96 0.38
N THR A 257 -0.09 -5.78 0.22
CA THR A 257 -0.37 -4.62 1.05
C THR A 257 -1.49 -3.82 0.41
N LEU A 258 -2.64 -3.71 1.09
CA LEU A 258 -3.66 -2.74 0.77
C LEU A 258 -3.41 -1.48 1.60
N VAL A 259 -3.33 -0.34 0.91
CA VAL A 259 -3.04 0.97 1.51
C VAL A 259 -4.21 1.89 1.24
N ALA A 260 -4.66 2.60 2.27
CA ALA A 260 -5.54 3.75 2.14
C ALA A 260 -4.82 5.00 2.68
N SER A 261 -4.83 6.08 1.91
CA SER A 261 -4.22 7.35 2.30
C SER A 261 -5.15 8.53 2.04
N THR A 262 -4.97 9.60 2.81
CA THR A 262 -5.59 10.91 2.59
C THR A 262 -4.58 12.03 2.82
N GLY A 263 -4.87 13.21 2.31
CA GLY A 263 -4.04 14.41 2.37
C GLY A 263 -4.48 15.43 1.32
N GLY A 264 -3.61 16.39 1.04
CA GLY A 264 -3.81 17.44 0.04
C GLY A 264 -3.99 18.84 0.62
N HIS A 265 -3.97 19.01 1.95
CA HIS A 265 -4.03 20.31 2.61
C HIS A 265 -2.63 20.86 2.92
N ILE A 266 -1.80 20.03 3.56
CA ILE A 266 -0.45 20.35 4.03
C ILE A 266 0.58 19.52 3.28
N ALA A 267 0.26 18.27 2.94
CA ALA A 267 1.14 17.34 2.23
C ALA A 267 0.34 16.42 1.30
N GLU A 268 1.00 15.75 0.36
CA GLU A 268 0.31 14.80 -0.54
C GLU A 268 -0.39 13.68 0.24
N VAL A 269 0.28 13.20 1.29
CA VAL A 269 -0.25 12.24 2.25
C VAL A 269 -0.01 12.79 3.65
N GLU A 270 -1.10 12.98 4.37
CA GLU A 270 -1.10 13.42 5.76
C GLU A 270 -1.34 12.25 6.70
N ARG A 271 -2.17 11.29 6.28
CA ARG A 271 -2.57 10.13 7.07
C ARG A 271 -2.73 8.89 6.20
N PHE A 272 -2.40 7.73 6.74
CA PHE A 272 -2.56 6.47 6.03
C PHE A 272 -2.82 5.30 6.99
N THR A 273 -3.37 4.23 6.43
CA THR A 273 -3.56 2.95 7.12
C THR A 273 -3.31 1.82 6.10
N VAL A 274 -2.77 0.70 6.57
CA VAL A 274 -2.42 -0.45 5.75
C VAL A 274 -2.92 -1.74 6.39
N THR A 275 -3.35 -2.68 5.55
CA THR A 275 -3.71 -4.03 5.98
C THR A 275 -3.13 -5.08 5.05
N ALA A 276 -2.85 -6.26 5.61
CA ALA A 276 -2.42 -7.41 4.85
C ALA A 276 -3.61 -8.18 4.29
N VAL A 277 -3.54 -8.55 3.02
CA VAL A 277 -4.51 -9.45 2.37
C VAL A 277 -3.76 -10.55 1.62
N ARG A 278 -4.38 -11.71 1.46
CA ARG A 278 -3.76 -12.89 0.83
C ARG A 278 -4.21 -13.05 -0.60
N THR A 279 -3.30 -13.44 -1.48
CA THR A 279 -3.67 -13.98 -2.78
C THR A 279 -4.22 -15.40 -2.63
N ARG A 280 -4.86 -15.91 -3.68
CA ARG A 280 -5.45 -17.26 -3.69
C ARG A 280 -4.48 -18.30 -4.21
#